data_AF-A0A421B622-F1
#
_entry.id   AF-A0A421B622-F1
#
_cell.length_a   1.000
_cell.length_b   1.000
_cell.length_c   1.000
_cell.angle_alpha   90.00
_cell.angle_beta   90.00
_cell.angle_gamma   90.00
#
_symmetry.space_group_name_H-M   'P 1'
#
loop_
_entity.id
_entity.type
_entity.pdbx_description
1 polymer ?
#
loop_
_entity_poly.entity_id
_entity_poly.type
_entity_poly.pdbx_seq_one_letter_code
_entity_poly.pdbx_strand_id
1 'polypeptide(L)'
;MSGTVDLRLLGEAEDIGRLLAVLHAAGIETAGNGRQYPNRGGFGVRVYVEARVAESGPITATAERTDDKPTRKPVQRRRRGELGPGGSR
;
A
#
# COMPACT_ATOMS: atom_id res chain seq x y z
N MET A 1 -6.60 14.70 16.59
CA MET A 1 -5.89 15.97 16.33
C MET A 1 -4.72 15.64 15.43
N SER A 2 -4.85 15.79 14.11
CA SER A 2 -3.71 15.77 13.21
C SER A 2 -3.11 17.18 13.19
N GLY A 3 -2.08 17.41 14.00
CA GLY A 3 -1.34 18.69 14.00
C GLY A 3 -0.28 18.70 12.91
N THR A 4 -0.12 19.82 12.23
CA THR A 4 1.07 20.11 11.42
C THR A 4 2.13 20.78 12.28
N VAL A 5 3.40 20.52 11.99
CA VAL A 5 4.56 21.20 12.60
C VAL A 5 5.50 21.70 11.51
N ASP A 6 6.05 22.89 11.69
CA ASP A 6 7.08 23.44 10.81
C ASP A 6 8.46 22.94 11.24
N LEU A 7 9.20 22.35 10.30
CA LEU A 7 10.57 21.89 10.49
C LEU A 7 11.53 22.75 9.69
N ARG A 8 12.65 23.11 10.33
CA ARG A 8 13.81 23.71 9.69
C ARG A 8 14.99 22.77 9.79
N LEU A 9 15.40 22.21 8.66
CA LEU A 9 16.51 21.27 8.57
C LEU A 9 17.78 21.99 8.11
N LEU A 10 18.91 21.68 8.72
CA LEU A 10 20.23 22.18 8.35
C LEU A 10 21.19 21.02 8.22
N GLY A 11 21.97 20.99 7.15
CA GLY A 11 22.93 19.92 6.88
C GLY A 11 23.27 19.82 5.40
N GLU A 12 23.96 18.76 5.02
CA GLU A 12 24.18 18.45 3.61
C GLU A 12 22.88 18.03 2.94
N ALA A 13 22.72 18.40 1.66
CA ALA A 13 21.48 18.13 0.93
C ALA A 13 21.12 16.63 0.90
N GLU A 14 22.14 15.77 0.79
CA GLU A 14 21.97 14.32 0.79
C GLU A 14 21.48 13.79 2.15
N ASP A 15 22.08 14.24 3.25
CA ASP A 15 21.68 13.81 4.59
C ASP A 15 20.29 14.31 4.98
N ILE A 16 19.92 15.51 4.54
CA ILE A 16 18.55 16.02 4.66
C ILE A 16 17.58 15.11 3.88
N GLY A 17 17.94 14.72 2.66
CA GLY A 17 17.14 13.79 1.87
C GLY A 17 16.93 12.43 2.56
N ARG A 18 17.99 11.86 3.14
CA ARG A 18 17.92 10.61 3.91
C ARG A 18 17.02 10.75 5.14
N LEU A 19 17.12 11.85 5.88
CA LEU A 19 16.26 12.11 7.03
C LEU A 19 14.78 12.21 6.63
N LEU A 20 14.46 12.93 5.55
CA LEU A 20 13.09 13.03 5.04
C LEU A 20 12.53 11.66 4.63
N ALA A 21 13.36 10.79 4.05
CA ALA A 21 12.97 9.42 3.73
C ALA A 21 12.66 8.58 4.99
N VAL A 22 13.45 8.75 6.06
CA VAL A 22 13.19 8.10 7.36
C VAL A 22 11.87 8.57 7.96
N LEU A 23 11.59 9.88 7.91
CA LEU A 23 10.31 10.43 8.39
C LEU A 23 9.13 9.84 7.62
N HIS A 24 9.23 9.78 6.29
CA HIS A 24 8.21 9.16 5.45
C HIS A 24 7.98 7.68 5.81
N ALA A 25 9.06 6.91 5.99
CA ALA A 25 8.97 5.50 6.42
C ALA A 25 8.34 5.33 7.82
N ALA A 26 8.46 6.33 8.68
CA ALA A 26 7.82 6.38 9.99
C ALA A 26 6.34 6.83 9.95
N GLY A 27 5.76 7.04 8.76
CA GLY A 27 4.39 7.51 8.60
C GLY A 27 4.24 9.02 8.83
N ILE A 28 5.31 9.79 8.67
CA ILE A 28 5.27 11.25 8.75
C ILE A 28 5.30 11.81 7.32
N GLU A 29 4.20 12.41 6.91
CA GLU A 29 4.13 13.13 5.65
C GLU A 29 4.84 14.46 5.79
N THR A 30 5.66 14.81 4.79
CA THR A 30 6.34 16.10 4.72
C THR A 30 5.95 16.83 3.43
N ALA A 31 5.68 18.13 3.55
CA ALA A 31 5.37 19.02 2.44
C ALA A 31 6.39 20.16 2.43
N GLY A 32 7.07 20.34 1.30
CA GLY A 32 8.03 21.42 1.12
C GLY A 32 8.05 21.87 -0.34
N ASN A 33 8.42 23.12 -0.58
CA ASN A 33 8.52 23.68 -1.93
C ASN A 33 9.81 23.27 -2.67
N GLY A 34 10.58 22.32 -2.12
CA GLY A 34 11.86 21.86 -2.66
C GLY A 34 12.99 22.89 -2.65
N ARG A 35 12.78 24.09 -2.08
CA ARG A 35 13.81 25.13 -2.06
C ARG A 35 14.84 24.84 -0.99
N GLN A 36 16.09 24.79 -1.43
CA GLN A 36 17.25 24.73 -0.57
C GLN A 36 17.89 26.11 -0.54
N TYR A 37 18.24 26.60 0.65
CA TYR A 37 18.94 27.87 0.80
C TYR A 37 20.31 27.62 1.39
N PRO A 38 21.40 28.10 0.78
CA PRO A 38 22.72 28.01 1.37
C PRO A 38 22.75 28.56 2.80
N ASN A 39 23.55 27.94 3.66
CA ASN A 39 23.82 28.49 4.98
C ASN A 39 24.63 29.78 4.87
N ARG A 40 24.27 30.81 5.66
CA ARG A 40 24.99 32.08 5.68
C ARG A 40 26.19 31.91 6.62
N GLY A 41 27.38 31.70 6.08
CA GLY A 41 28.62 31.58 6.86
C GLY A 41 28.99 30.16 7.33
N GLY A 42 28.52 29.11 6.64
CA GLY A 42 28.84 27.73 6.98
C GLY A 42 28.58 26.75 5.83
N PHE A 43 28.82 25.47 6.07
CA PHE A 43 28.61 24.39 5.11
C PHE A 43 27.14 23.93 5.04
N GLY A 44 26.77 23.30 3.93
CA GLY A 44 25.45 22.75 3.69
C GLY A 44 24.35 23.76 3.36
N VAL A 45 23.12 23.28 3.45
CA VAL A 45 21.90 24.00 3.09
C VAL A 45 20.92 24.04 4.27
N ARG A 46 19.94 24.93 4.19
CA ARG A 46 18.73 24.89 5.00
C ARG A 46 17.51 24.57 4.13
N VAL A 47 16.59 23.80 4.66
CA VAL A 47 15.30 23.50 4.04
C VAL A 47 14.20 23.73 5.06
N TYR A 48 13.06 24.24 4.60
CA TYR A 48 11.84 24.41 5.40
C TYR A 48 10.79 23.42 4.88
N VAL A 49 10.23 22.61 5.78
CA VAL A 49 9.18 21.64 5.46
C VAL A 49 8.10 21.68 6.53
N GLU A 50 6.86 21.54 6.13
CA GLU A 50 5.74 21.20 7.01
C GLU A 50 5.71 19.68 7.19
N ALA A 51 5.44 19.21 8.39
CA ALA A 51 5.32 17.78 8.69
C ALA A 51 4.03 17.49 9.44
N ARG A 52 3.42 16.33 9.17
CA ARG A 52 2.26 15.82 9.91
C ARG A 52 2.32 14.30 10.02
N VAL A 53 1.77 13.76 11.10
CA VAL A 53 1.56 12.32 11.21
C VAL A 53 0.45 11.93 10.24
N ALA A 54 0.71 10.97 9.34
CA ALA A 54 -0.29 10.44 8.44
C ALA A 54 -1.44 9.86 9.27
N GLU A 55 -2.67 10.29 9.00
CA GLU A 55 -3.82 9.60 9.56
C GLU A 55 -3.87 8.22 8.91
N SER A 56 -3.80 7.16 9.72
CA SER A 56 -4.11 5.80 9.26
C SER A 56 -5.58 5.74 8.83
N GLY A 57 -5.86 6.17 7.60
CA GLY A 57 -7.12 5.85 6.93
C GLY A 57 -7.22 4.33 6.73
N PRO A 58 -8.44 3.77 6.64
CA PRO A 58 -8.61 2.34 6.47
C PRO A 58 -7.87 1.89 5.21
N ILE A 59 -6.87 1.02 5.40
CA ILE A 59 -6.25 0.26 4.32
C ILE A 59 -7.37 -0.57 3.71
N THR A 60 -7.92 -0.11 2.59
CA THR A 60 -8.85 -0.93 1.81
C THR A 60 -7.99 -2.02 1.17
N ALA A 61 -7.79 -3.11 1.89
CA ALA A 61 -7.18 -4.30 1.35
C ALA A 61 -8.09 -4.81 0.24
N THR A 62 -7.74 -4.52 -1.01
CA THR A 62 -8.27 -5.25 -2.16
C THR A 62 -7.72 -6.65 -2.06
N ALA A 63 -8.51 -7.56 -1.49
CA ALA A 63 -8.25 -8.98 -1.62
C ALA A 63 -8.38 -9.34 -3.11
N GLU A 64 -7.26 -9.44 -3.82
CA GLU A 64 -7.23 -10.20 -5.05
C GLU A 64 -7.55 -11.65 -4.69
N ARG A 65 -8.79 -12.04 -4.96
CA ARG A 65 -9.24 -13.41 -4.85
C ARG A 65 -8.60 -14.20 -5.98
N THR A 66 -7.50 -14.88 -5.70
CA THR A 66 -6.99 -15.93 -6.58
C THR A 66 -7.96 -17.10 -6.50
N ASP A 67 -9.01 -17.09 -7.33
CA ASP A 67 -9.91 -18.23 -7.52
C ASP A 67 -9.17 -19.34 -8.27
N ASP A 68 -8.21 -19.98 -7.60
CA ASP A 68 -7.59 -21.20 -8.08
C ASP A 68 -8.49 -22.38 -7.66
N LYS A 69 -9.61 -22.54 -8.37
CA LYS A 69 -10.50 -23.69 -8.16
C LYS A 69 -9.83 -24.94 -8.74
N PRO A 70 -9.53 -25.99 -7.94
CA PRO A 70 -9.17 -27.26 -8.52
C PRO A 70 -10.39 -27.82 -9.27
N THR A 71 -10.25 -27.99 -10.59
CA THR A 71 -11.23 -28.66 -11.46
C THR A 71 -11.51 -30.07 -10.94
N ARG A 72 -12.61 -30.24 -10.20
CA ARG A 72 -13.15 -31.56 -9.88
C ARG A 72 -13.79 -32.14 -11.14
N LYS A 73 -13.24 -33.27 -11.61
CA LYS A 73 -13.78 -34.03 -12.76
C LYS A 73 -15.26 -34.41 -12.50
N PRO A 74 -16.15 -34.30 -13.48
CA PRO A 74 -17.54 -34.69 -13.32
C PRO A 74 -17.64 -36.22 -13.19
N VAL A 75 -18.22 -36.69 -12.09
CA VAL A 75 -18.59 -38.09 -11.90
C VAL A 75 -19.73 -38.42 -12.87
N GLN A 76 -19.45 -39.26 -13.87
CA GLN A 76 -20.47 -39.77 -14.78
C GLN A 76 -21.49 -40.61 -14.02
N ARG A 77 -22.66 -40.03 -13.77
CA ARG A 77 -23.84 -40.69 -13.23
C ARG A 77 -24.32 -41.72 -14.25
N ARG A 78 -23.96 -43.00 -14.06
CA ARG A 78 -24.50 -44.11 -14.88
C ARG A 78 -26.03 -44.09 -14.77
N ARG A 79 -26.68 -43.91 -15.92
CA ARG A 79 -28.14 -43.94 -16.06
C ARG A 79 -28.65 -45.32 -15.65
N ARG A 80 -29.48 -45.35 -14.60
CA ARG A 80 -30.36 -46.46 -14.28
C ARG A 80 -31.46 -46.48 -15.35
N GLY A 81 -31.52 -47.54 -16.15
CA GLY A 81 -32.58 -47.68 -17.14
C GLY A 81 -32.46 -48.96 -17.93
N GLU A 82 -32.93 -50.07 -17.36
CA GLU A 82 -33.60 -51.15 -18.12
C GLU A 82 -34.71 -51.72 -17.22
N LEU A 83 -35.90 -51.16 -17.34
CA LEU A 83 -37.15 -51.85 -17.02
C LEU A 83 -37.71 -52.28 -18.38
N GLY A 84 -37.51 -53.55 -18.74
CA GLY A 84 -38.14 -54.15 -19.90
C GLY A 84 -39.66 -54.20 -19.73
N PRO A 85 -40.44 -54.08 -20.80
CA PRO A 85 -41.88 -53.96 -20.72
C PRO A 85 -42.51 -55.31 -20.36
N GLY A 86 -43.52 -55.27 -19.49
CA GLY A 86 -44.48 -56.36 -19.35
C GLY A 86 -45.33 -56.52 -20.61
N GLY A 87 -45.75 -57.74 -20.91
CA GLY A 87 -46.68 -58.03 -22.00
C GLY A 87 -46.97 -59.53 -22.20
N SER A 88 -47.99 -60.01 -21.46
CA SER A 88 -48.96 -61.08 -21.74
C SER A 88 -48.71 -62.12 -22.86
N ARG A 89 -48.72 -63.41 -22.52
CA ARG A 89 -49.87 -64.35 -22.54
C ARG A 89 -49.43 -65.73 -22.08
#